data_AF-A0A356U6T5-F1
#
_entry.id   AF-A0A356U6T5-F1
#
_cell.length_a   1.000
_cell.length_b   1.000
_cell.length_c   1.000
_cell.angle_alpha   90.00
_cell.angle_beta   90.00
_cell.angle_gamma   90.00
#
_symmetry.space_group_name_H-M   'P 1'
#
loop_
_entity.id
_entity.type
_entity.pdbx_description
1 polymer ?
#
loop_
_entity_poly.entity_id
_entity_poly.type
_entity_poly.pdbx_seq_one_letter_code
_entity_poly.pdbx_strand_id
1 'polypeptide(L)' 'MNYIQARCLMCGKTEDVAEDHQDYTKLTNQEESPTFICDICRNRVRYESDEQRKPKKPM' A
#
# COMPACT_ATOMS: atom_id res chain seq x y z
N MET A 1 -6.16 22.54 1.39
CA MET A 1 -6.28 21.09 1.21
C MET A 1 -5.12 20.47 1.99
N ASN A 2 -5.40 19.59 2.94
CA ASN A 2 -4.37 18.93 3.73
C ASN A 2 -3.88 17.70 2.97
N TYR A 3 -2.57 17.57 2.85
CA TYR A 3 -1.90 16.44 2.20
C TYR A 3 -0.84 15.93 3.16
N ILE A 4 -0.75 14.60 3.29
CA ILE A 4 0.30 13.96 4.07
C ILE A 4 1.23 13.26 3.10
N GLN A 5 2.52 13.60 3.17
CA GLN A 5 3.55 12.83 2.51
C GLN A 5 3.77 11.54 3.26
N ALA A 6 3.33 10.44 2.67
CA ALA A 6 3.54 9.11 3.20
C ALA A 6 4.51 8.33 2.31
N ARG A 7 5.29 7.44 2.90
CA ARG A 7 6.23 6.58 2.18
C ARG A 7 5.65 5.18 2.00
N CYS A 8 5.75 4.63 0.81
CA CYS A 8 5.39 3.24 0.59
C CYS A 8 6.39 2.29 1.28
N LEU A 9 5.91 1.37 2.10
CA LEU A 9 6.74 0.37 2.80
C LEU A 9 7.44 -0.61 1.83
N MET A 10 6.83 -0.88 0.68
CA MET A 10 7.30 -1.90 -0.26
C MET A 10 8.27 -1.34 -1.31
N CYS A 11 7.98 -0.17 -1.88
CA CYS A 11 8.81 0.44 -2.93
C CYS A 11 9.58 1.69 -2.47
N GLY A 12 9.33 2.19 -1.26
CA GLY A 12 9.98 3.39 -0.73
C GLY A 12 9.53 4.71 -1.37
N LYS A 13 8.60 4.68 -2.32
CA LYS A 13 8.08 5.86 -3.02
C LYS A 13 7.25 6.72 -2.08
N THR A 14 7.55 8.00 -2.02
CA THR A 14 6.75 8.99 -1.30
C THR A 14 5.59 9.46 -2.17
N GLU A 15 4.37 9.44 -1.66
CA GLU A 15 3.19 9.95 -2.35
C GLU A 15 2.39 10.86 -1.43
N ASP A 16 1.71 11.84 -2.04
CA ASP A 16 0.88 12.80 -1.33
C ASP A 16 -0.51 12.21 -1.13
N VAL A 17 -0.80 11.81 0.10
CA VAL A 17 -2.09 11.23 0.48
C VAL A 17 -3.03 12.36 0.92
N ALA A 18 -4.12 12.54 0.18
CA ALA A 18 -5.15 13.52 0.50
C ALA A 18 -6.04 13.04 1.66
N GLU A 19 -6.72 13.97 2.32
CA GLU A 19 -7.65 13.72 3.44
C GLU A 19 -8.80 12.75 3.11
N ASP A 20 -9.19 12.67 1.84
CA ASP A 20 -10.23 11.76 1.33
C ASP A 20 -9.75 10.30 1.18
N HIS A 21 -8.45 10.03 1.38
CA HIS A 21 -7.92 8.69 1.27
C HIS A 21 -8.21 7.88 2.54
N GLN A 22 -8.66 6.62 2.38
CA GLN A 22 -9.03 5.74 3.50
C GLN A 22 -7.89 5.55 4.53
N ASP A 23 -6.65 5.65 4.09
CA ASP A 23 -5.47 5.51 4.95
C ASP A 23 -4.99 6.83 5.55
N TYR A 24 -5.57 7.98 5.19
CA TYR A 24 -5.20 9.29 5.72
C TYR A 24 -5.27 9.30 7.25
N THR A 25 -6.37 8.85 7.84
CA THR A 25 -6.52 8.77 9.31
C THR A 25 -5.48 7.87 9.98
N LYS A 26 -4.98 6.83 9.29
CA LYS A 26 -3.93 5.97 9.85
C LYS A 26 -2.56 6.65 9.76
N LEU A 27 -2.33 7.38 8.68
CA LEU A 27 -1.10 8.14 8.46
C LEU A 27 -1.01 9.36 9.37
N THR A 28 -2.12 10.04 9.65
CA THR A 28 -2.17 11.13 10.64
C THR A 28 -1.82 10.64 12.04
N ASN A 29 -2.20 9.40 12.37
CA ASN A 29 -1.90 8.77 13.66
C ASN A 29 -0.46 8.23 13.74
N GLN A 30 0.26 8.14 12.63
CA GLN A 30 1.67 7.75 12.60
C GLN A 30 2.55 9.01 12.63
N GLU A 31 2.81 9.52 13.84
CA GLU A 31 3.51 10.80 14.04
C GLU A 31 4.98 10.81 13.54
N GLU A 32 5.69 9.68 13.55
CA GLU A 32 7.14 9.67 13.28
C GLU A 32 7.53 9.21 11.86
N SER A 33 6.67 8.45 11.17
CA SER A 33 6.93 8.00 9.79
C SER A 33 5.68 7.39 9.14
N PRO A 34 4.79 8.22 8.55
CA PRO A 34 3.60 7.73 7.88
C PRO A 34 3.99 6.79 6.73
N THR A 35 3.74 5.49 6.93
CA THR A 35 4.04 4.44 5.97
C THR A 35 2.77 3.77 5.51
N PHE A 36 2.65 3.58 4.20
CA PHE A 36 1.50 2.92 3.58
C PHE A 36 1.95 1.93 2.51
N ILE A 37 1.01 1.21 1.91
CA ILE A 37 1.29 0.37 0.74
C ILE A 37 0.59 1.02 -0.45
N CYS A 38 1.36 1.51 -1.43
CA CYS A 38 0.77 2.11 -2.62
C CYS A 38 -0.01 1.05 -3.42
N ASP A 39 -0.97 1.51 -4.23
CA ASP A 39 -1.84 0.61 -5.00
C ASP A 39 -1.07 -0.31 -5.93
N ILE A 40 0.06 0.15 -6.47
CA ILE A 40 0.95 -0.65 -7.33
C ILE A 40 1.49 -1.86 -6.56
N CYS A 41 2.08 -1.62 -5.38
CA CYS A 41 2.63 -2.67 -4.54
C CYS A 41 1.51 -3.59 -4.00
N ARG A 42 0.37 -3.03 -3.65
CA ARG A 42 -0.80 -3.78 -3.18
C ARG A 42 -1.35 -4.72 -4.26
N ASN A 43 -1.47 -4.25 -5.49
CA ASN A 43 -1.91 -5.07 -6.62
C ASN A 43 -0.88 -6.14 -6.97
N ARG A 44 0.41 -5.80 -6.93
CA ARG A 44 1.49 -6.76 -7.16
C ARG A 44 1.43 -7.93 -6.17
N VAL A 45 1.32 -7.64 -4.87
CA VAL A 45 1.24 -8.66 -3.81
C VAL A 45 0.01 -9.55 -4.01
N ARG A 46 -1.13 -8.98 -4.40
CA ARG A 46 -2.33 -9.76 -4.73
C ARG A 46 -2.13 -10.69 -5.91
N TYR A 47 -1.60 -10.15 -7.01
CA TYR A 47 -1.32 -10.93 -8.21
C TYR A 47 -0.38 -12.11 -7.90
N GLU A 48 0.73 -11.85 -7.20
CA GLU A 48 1.68 -12.89 -6.78
C GLU A 48 1.04 -13.94 -5.85
N SER A 49 0.16 -13.52 -4.94
CA SER A 49 -0.58 -14.42 -4.04
C SER A 49 -1.58 -15.30 -4.80
N ASP A 50 -2.30 -14.72 -5.75
CA ASP A 50 -3.29 -15.45 -6.56
C ASP A 50 -2.60 -16.43 -7.51
N GLU A 51 -1.46 -16.05 -8.11
CA GLU A 51 -0.64 -16.96 -8.92
C GLU A 51 -0.14 -18.17 -8.12
N GLN A 52 0.33 -17.95 -6.89
CA GLN A 52 0.77 -19.04 -6.01
C GLN A 52 -0.37 -19.95 -5.55
N ARG A 53 -1.59 -19.39 -5.44
CA ARG A 53 -2.80 -20.14 -5.07
C ARG A 53 -3.42 -20.90 -6.24
N LYS A 54 -2.96 -20.71 -7.47
CA LYS A 54 -3.43 -21.51 -8.61
C LYS A 54 -3.15 -22.99 -8.29
N PRO A 55 -4.19 -23.84 -8.25
CA PRO A 55 -3.99 -25.25 -7.96
C PRO A 55 -3.06 -25.84 -9.00
N LYS A 56 -1.90 -26.35 -8.56
CA LYS A 56 -1.03 -27.14 -9.44
C LYS A 56 -1.86 -28.31 -9.92
N LYS A 57 -2.03 -28.43 -11.24
CA LYS A 57 -2.71 -29.59 -11.83
C LYS A 57 -2.08 -30.85 -11.24
N PRO A 58 -2.88 -31.78 -10.67
CA PRO A 58 -2.38 -33.11 -10.36
C PRO A 58 -1.85 -33.70 -11.68
N MET A 59 -0.60 -34.19 -11.67
CA MET A 59 -0.02 -34.91 -12.80
C MET A 59 -0.74 -36.25 -12.99
#